data_AF-A0AAD1B1A2-F1
#
_entry.id   AF-A0AAD1B1A2-F1
#
_cell.length_a   1.000
_cell.length_b   1.000
_cell.length_c   1.000
_cell.angle_alpha   90.00
_cell.angle_beta   90.00
_cell.angle_gamma   90.00
#
_symmetry.space_group_name_H-M   'P 1'
#
loop_
_entity.id
_entity.type
_entity.pdbx_description
1 polymer ?
#
loop_
_entity_poly.entity_id
_entity_poly.type
_entity_poly.pdbx_seq_one_letter_code
_entity_poly.pdbx_strand_id
1 'polypeptide(L)' 'MIGNAIAWGKTGYSIIEEGELNRQTWALDVHHYLLAKPNGQLLPGQFSLAEAKAKIEALEAG' A
#
# COMPACT_ATOMS: atom_id res chain seq x y z
N MET A 1 4.81 4.74 10.61
CA MET A 1 3.79 3.89 11.27
C MET A 1 3.01 3.18 10.19
N ILE A 2 2.71 1.89 10.36
CA ILE A 2 1.85 1.17 9.41
C ILE A 2 0.40 1.32 9.88
N GLY A 3 -0.45 1.80 8.99
CA GLY A 3 -1.88 1.91 9.19
C GLY A 3 -2.59 0.62 8.81
N ASN A 4 -3.39 0.70 7.75
CA ASN A 4 -4.11 -0.45 7.23
C ASN A 4 -3.35 -1.13 6.09
N ALA A 5 -3.63 -2.42 5.90
CA ALA A 5 -3.28 -3.17 4.72
C ALA A 5 -4.57 -3.51 3.94
N ILE A 6 -4.60 -3.14 2.67
CA ILE A 6 -5.72 -3.32 1.77
C ILE A 6 -5.35 -4.42 0.77
N ALA A 7 -6.09 -5.52 0.76
CA ALA A 7 -5.94 -6.53 -0.28
C ALA A 7 -6.39 -5.97 -1.64
N TRP A 8 -5.58 -6.16 -2.67
CA TRP A 8 -5.89 -5.70 -4.02
C TRP A 8 -5.39 -6.68 -5.09
N GLY A 9 -6.09 -6.72 -6.22
CA GLY A 9 -5.86 -7.72 -7.27
C GLY A 9 -6.44 -9.09 -6.94
N LYS A 10 -6.12 -10.07 -7.77
CA LYS A 10 -6.60 -11.46 -7.69
C LYS A 10 -5.57 -12.43 -7.11
N THR A 11 -4.31 -12.06 -7.09
CA THR A 11 -3.18 -12.93 -6.74
C THR A 11 -2.68 -12.74 -5.31
N GLY A 12 -3.30 -11.83 -4.54
CA GLY A 12 -3.01 -11.64 -3.11
C GLY A 12 -2.01 -10.53 -2.81
N TYR A 13 -1.90 -9.51 -3.67
CA TYR A 13 -1.13 -8.32 -3.35
C TYR A 13 -1.80 -7.49 -2.25
N SER A 14 -1.00 -6.77 -1.48
CA SER A 14 -1.48 -5.86 -0.43
C SER A 14 -0.91 -4.46 -0.62
N ILE A 15 -1.77 -3.46 -0.48
CA ILE A 15 -1.41 -2.04 -0.44
C ILE A 15 -1.39 -1.63 1.03
N ILE A 16 -0.26 -1.10 1.49
CA ILE A 16 -0.05 -0.81 2.91
C ILE A 16 0.07 0.70 3.11
N GLU A 17 -0.72 1.26 4.01
CA GLU A 17 -0.63 2.65 4.41
C GLU A 17 0.60 2.87 5.29
N GLU A 18 1.47 3.79 4.87
CA GLU A 18 2.58 4.26 5.69
C GLU A 18 2.47 5.77 5.90
N GLY A 19 2.60 6.16 7.16
CA GLY A 19 2.45 7.55 7.56
C GLY A 19 2.78 7.78 9.02
N GLU A 20 2.28 8.89 9.54
CA GLU A 20 2.56 9.36 10.90
C GLU A 20 1.27 9.57 11.68
N LEU A 21 1.31 9.31 12.98
CA LEU A 21 0.18 9.60 13.86
C LEU A 21 0.10 11.11 14.09
N ASN A 22 -1.01 11.69 13.67
CA ASN A 22 -1.34 13.07 13.99
C ASN A 22 -1.71 13.17 15.48
N ARG A 23 -0.88 13.84 16.28
CA ARG A 23 -1.08 13.90 17.74
C ARG A 23 -2.22 14.82 18.18
N GLN A 24 -2.77 15.63 17.28
CA GLN A 24 -3.89 16.52 17.57
C GLN A 24 -5.22 15.83 17.31
N THR A 25 -5.32 15.11 16.19
CA THR A 25 -6.56 14.44 15.76
C THR A 25 -6.59 12.96 16.14
N TRP A 26 -5.44 12.39 16.51
CA TRP A 26 -5.22 10.95 16.74
C TRP A 26 -5.48 10.09 15.50
N ALA A 27 -5.62 10.71 14.33
CA ALA A 27 -5.73 10.03 13.05
C ALA A 27 -4.34 9.70 12.48
N LEU A 28 -4.29 8.69 11.61
CA LEU A 28 -3.12 8.44 10.80
C LEU A 28 -3.11 9.38 9.59
N ASP A 29 -2.09 10.22 9.48
CA ASP A 29 -1.81 10.99 8.27
C ASP A 29 -1.00 10.09 7.32
N VAL A 30 -1.65 9.59 6.28
CA VAL A 30 -1.03 8.72 5.28
C VAL A 30 -0.19 9.56 4.32
N HIS A 31 1.10 9.27 4.22
CA HIS A 31 2.01 10.00 3.31
C HIS A 31 2.12 9.28 1.97
N HIS A 32 2.23 7.96 2.00
CA HIS A 32 2.37 7.12 0.82
C HIS A 32 1.91 5.69 1.13
N TYR A 33 1.85 4.90 0.06
CA TYR A 33 1.49 3.52 0.10
C TYR A 33 2.67 2.65 -0.33
N LEU A 34 2.85 1.55 0.38
CA LEU A 34 3.78 0.49 0.02
C LEU A 34 3.02 -0.66 -0.62
N LEU A 35 3.71 -1.45 -1.43
CA LEU A 35 3.12 -2.63 -2.05
C LEU A 35 3.80 -3.87 -1.49
N ALA A 36 3.02 -4.84 -1.03
CA ALA A 36 3.48 -6.15 -0.63
C ALA A 36 3.01 -7.21 -1.63
N LYS A 37 3.94 -8.07 -2.02
CA LYS A 37 3.67 -9.28 -2.80
C LYS A 37 2.89 -10.30 -1.95
N PRO A 38 2.27 -11.32 -2.57
CA PRO A 38 1.58 -12.39 -1.86
C PRO A 38 2.48 -13.17 -0.88
N ASN A 39 3.80 -13.18 -1.14
CA ASN A 39 4.79 -13.79 -0.25
C ASN A 39 5.23 -12.89 0.92
N GLY A 40 4.59 -11.73 1.10
CA GLY A 40 4.90 -10.77 2.16
C GLY A 40 6.09 -9.86 1.88
N GLN A 41 6.77 -9.99 0.74
CA GLN A 41 7.89 -9.10 0.40
C GLN A 41 7.38 -7.76 -0.12
N LEU A 42 7.98 -6.68 0.38
CA LEU A 42 7.71 -5.35 -0.14
C LEU A 42 8.34 -5.17 -1.52
N LEU A 43 7.57 -4.56 -2.43
CA LEU A 43 8.08 -4.01 -3.67
C LEU A 43 8.77 -2.68 -3.37
N PRO A 44 9.90 -2.40 -4.02
CA PRO A 44 10.60 -1.14 -3.85
C PRO A 44 9.76 0.02 -4.42
N GLY A 45 9.67 1.09 -3.65
CA GLY A 45 8.99 2.32 -4.04
C GLY A 45 7.96 2.78 -3.03
N GLN A 46 7.54 4.03 -3.21
CA GLN A 46 6.46 4.67 -2.49
C GLN A 46 5.46 5.13 -3.55
N PHE A 47 4.19 4.86 -3.33
CA PHE A 47 3.15 5.07 -4.33
C PHE A 47 2.01 5.89 -3.75
N SER A 48 1.29 6.63 -4.58
CA SER A 48 -0.09 7.02 -4.26
C SER A 48 -1.01 5.80 -4.34
N LEU A 49 -2.22 5.90 -3.76
CA LEU A 49 -3.19 4.81 -3.82
C LEU A 49 -3.55 4.42 -5.26
N ALA A 50 -3.68 5.42 -6.14
CA ALA A 50 -4.01 5.18 -7.55
C ALA A 50 -2.87 4.46 -8.29
N GLU A 51 -1.62 4.90 -8.07
CA GLU A 51 -0.44 4.26 -8.66
C GLU A 51 -0.25 2.83 -8.13
N ALA A 52 -0.48 2.61 -6.83
CA ALA A 52 -0.39 1.29 -6.20
C ALA A 52 -1.36 0.29 -6.86
N LYS A 53 -2.62 0.69 -7.06
CA LYS A 53 -3.64 -0.14 -7.73
C LYS A 53 -3.27 -0.43 -9.18
N ALA A 54 -2.92 0.60 -9.94
CA ALA A 54 -2.52 0.46 -11.34
C ALA A 54 -1.28 -0.42 -11.50
N LYS A 55 -0.32 -0.34 -10.57
CA LYS A 55 0.87 -1.18 -10.57
C LYS A 55 0.54 -2.65 -10.34
N ILE A 56 -0.33 -2.97 -9.38
CA ILE A 56 -0.78 -4.35 -9.14
C ILE A 56 -1.51 -4.90 -10.36
N GLU A 57 -2.42 -4.11 -10.94
CA GLU A 57 -3.16 -4.52 -12.14
C GLU A 57 -2.22 -4.81 -13.32
N ALA A 58 -1.20 -3.98 -13.52
CA ALA A 58 -0.17 -4.21 -14.53
C ALA A 58 0.69 -5.46 -14.25
N LEU A 59 0.96 -5.76 -12.98
CA LEU A 59 1.69 -6.97 -12.57
C LEU A 59 0.87 -8.25 -12.74
N GLU A 60 -0.45 -8.17 -12.66
CA GLU A 60 -1.35 -9.32 -12.88
C GLU A 60 -1.76 -9.52 -14.33
N ALA A 61 -1.65 -8.48 -15.16
CA ALA A 61 -1.95 -8.53 -16.59
C ALA A 61 -0.81 -9.13 -17.44
N GLY A 62 0.40 -9.25 -16.88
CA GLY A 62 1.57 -9.88 -17.50
C GLY A 62 1.76 -11.31 -17.06
#